data_AF-A0A1I7JJU1-F1
#
_entry.id   AF-A0A1I7JJU1-F1
#
_cell.length_a   1.000
_cell.length_b   1.000
_cell.length_c   1.000
_cell.angle_alpha   90.00
_cell.angle_beta   90.00
_cell.angle_gamma   90.00
#
_symmetry.space_group_name_H-M   'P 1'
#
loop_
_entity.id
_entity.type
_entity.pdbx_description
1 polymer ?
#
loop_
_entity_poly.entity_id
_entity_poly.type
_entity_poly.pdbx_seq_one_letter_code
_entity_poly.pdbx_strand_id
1 'polypeptide(L)'
;MDGMKQDPAQARGEHGEGRTPVSGAGLSALGRPAIVRPEAIEQRSFEIIAEELGPHPFTAEQFPVVQRVIHASADFELGRSLVFHPDAIEAGIQAIHAGRPIVCDVQMVQAGISKPRLARFGCDVRVYISDPDVAEAARREGVTRAIQAVRKAVREAPGAIFAIGNAPTALLELIRLVRAGEAEPGLIIGVPVGFVSAAESKAELMQLDVPFITNHGRKGGSPVAVAAVNAIALLAERAAGEPGLGPGPGASRDRDARPKG
;
A
#
# COMPACT_ATOMS: atom_id res chain seq x y z
N MET A 1 -21.03 -23.48 -72.36
CA MET A 1 -22.46 -23.79 -72.15
C MET A 1 -22.75 -23.49 -70.70
N ASP A 2 -23.87 -22.78 -70.49
CA ASP A 2 -24.47 -22.35 -69.23
C ASP A 2 -23.68 -21.27 -68.46
N GLY A 3 -24.25 -20.15 -68.04
CA GLY A 3 -25.63 -19.68 -68.04
C GLY A 3 -25.65 -18.25 -67.51
N MET A 4 -26.61 -17.49 -68.01
CA MET A 4 -26.81 -16.05 -67.87
C MET A 4 -27.62 -15.69 -66.61
N LYS A 5 -27.52 -14.42 -66.16
CA LYS A 5 -28.48 -13.65 -65.31
C LYS A 5 -28.36 -13.88 -63.79
N GLN A 6 -28.52 -12.89 -62.89
CA GLN A 6 -29.05 -11.53 -62.94
C GLN A 6 -28.66 -10.79 -61.64
N ASP A 7 -28.52 -9.47 -61.72
CA ASP A 7 -28.50 -8.51 -60.61
C ASP A 7 -29.92 -8.31 -60.04
N PRO A 8 -30.07 -8.08 -58.72
CA PRO A 8 -31.04 -7.08 -58.32
C PRO A 8 -30.48 -6.11 -57.26
N ALA A 9 -30.51 -4.83 -57.63
CA ALA A 9 -30.60 -3.72 -56.70
C ALA A 9 -31.83 -3.87 -55.76
N GLN A 10 -31.69 -3.25 -54.58
CA GLN A 10 -32.71 -2.90 -53.57
C GLN A 10 -32.74 -3.74 -52.29
N ALA A 11 -31.94 -3.30 -51.31
CA ALA A 11 -32.35 -3.27 -49.92
C ALA A 11 -31.64 -2.08 -49.23
N ARG A 12 -32.28 -0.92 -49.26
CA ARG A 12 -31.90 0.23 -48.44
C ARG A 12 -32.24 -0.10 -46.99
N GLY A 13 -31.24 -0.46 -46.21
CA GLY A 13 -31.32 -0.50 -44.75
C GLY A 13 -30.95 0.88 -44.20
N GLU A 14 -31.96 1.66 -43.84
CA GLU A 14 -31.81 2.87 -43.04
C GLU A 14 -31.36 2.47 -41.62
N HIS A 15 -30.06 2.41 -41.36
CA HIS A 15 -29.55 2.43 -39.99
C HIS A 15 -29.55 3.88 -39.51
N GLY A 16 -30.64 4.26 -38.84
CA GLY A 16 -30.72 5.51 -38.10
C GLY A 16 -29.59 5.59 -37.08
N GLU A 17 -28.68 6.54 -37.29
CA GLU A 17 -27.72 6.99 -36.29
C GLU A 17 -28.48 7.68 -35.15
N GLY A 18 -29.01 6.88 -34.23
CA GLY A 18 -29.46 7.34 -32.93
C GLY A 18 -28.27 7.63 -32.01
N ARG A 19 -27.39 8.57 -32.39
CA ARG A 19 -26.46 9.19 -31.44
C ARG A 19 -27.27 10.13 -30.57
N THR A 20 -27.73 9.64 -29.43
CA THR A 20 -28.21 10.50 -28.35
C THR A 20 -27.05 11.42 -27.97
N PRO A 21 -27.19 12.75 -28.07
CA PRO A 21 -26.12 13.64 -27.65
C PRO A 21 -26.02 13.53 -26.13
N VAL A 22 -24.86 13.09 -25.65
CA VAL A 22 -24.52 13.20 -24.22
C VAL A 22 -24.48 14.70 -23.93
N SER A 23 -25.53 15.20 -23.28
CA SER A 23 -25.63 16.59 -22.85
C SER A 23 -24.39 16.96 -22.05
N GLY A 24 -23.58 17.88 -22.56
CA GLY A 24 -22.37 18.41 -21.92
C GLY A 24 -22.63 19.27 -20.67
N ALA A 25 -23.77 19.09 -20.00
CA ALA A 25 -24.21 19.90 -18.86
C ALA A 25 -23.71 19.38 -17.49
N GLY A 26 -22.82 18.38 -17.44
CA GLY A 26 -22.43 17.72 -16.20
C GLY A 26 -21.22 18.29 -15.47
N LEU A 27 -20.35 19.07 -16.14
CA LEU A 27 -19.09 19.53 -15.55
C LEU A 27 -19.12 20.98 -15.04
N SER A 28 -20.09 21.79 -15.45
CA SER A 28 -20.19 23.19 -15.01
C SER A 28 -20.83 23.36 -13.62
N ALA A 29 -21.55 22.34 -13.14
CA ALA A 29 -22.21 22.34 -11.81
C ALA A 29 -21.28 21.91 -10.67
N LEU A 30 -20.15 21.26 -10.99
CA LEU A 30 -19.09 20.99 -10.03
C LEU A 30 -18.23 22.25 -9.94
N GLY A 31 -18.53 23.10 -8.95
CA GLY A 31 -17.69 24.25 -8.64
C GLY A 31 -16.21 23.86 -8.57
N ARG A 32 -15.30 24.78 -8.93
CA ARG A 32 -13.85 24.52 -8.87
C ARG A 32 -13.52 23.89 -7.51
N PRO A 33 -12.76 22.78 -7.47
CA PRO A 33 -12.40 22.16 -6.21
C PRO A 33 -11.77 23.23 -5.32
N ALA A 34 -12.33 23.39 -4.11
CA ALA A 34 -11.80 24.35 -3.15
C ALA A 34 -10.30 24.07 -2.98
N ILE A 35 -9.46 25.08 -3.16
CA ILE A 35 -8.01 24.96 -2.96
C ILE A 35 -7.79 24.85 -1.45
N VAL A 36 -7.94 23.64 -0.93
CA VAL A 36 -7.58 23.27 0.43
C VAL A 36 -6.14 22.75 0.36
N ARG A 37 -5.29 23.24 1.26
CA ARG A 37 -3.90 22.75 1.38
C ARG A 37 -3.92 21.21 1.51
N PRO A 38 -3.10 20.45 0.77
CA PRO A 38 -3.14 18.99 0.79
C PRO A 38 -3.12 18.39 2.20
N GLU A 39 -2.36 18.98 3.10
CA GLU A 39 -2.24 18.56 4.50
C GLU A 39 -3.55 18.73 5.28
N ALA A 40 -4.30 19.80 4.99
CA ALA A 40 -5.61 20.04 5.60
C ALA A 40 -6.68 19.08 5.07
N ILE A 41 -6.56 18.59 3.84
CA ILE A 41 -7.45 17.55 3.29
C ILE A 41 -7.18 16.20 3.96
N GLU A 42 -5.91 15.81 4.11
CA GLU A 42 -5.54 14.54 4.75
C GLU A 42 -5.95 14.54 6.22
N GLN A 43 -5.63 15.60 6.97
CA GLN A 43 -6.02 15.73 8.37
C GLN A 43 -7.55 15.64 8.54
N ARG A 44 -8.32 16.34 7.69
CA ARG A 44 -9.77 16.27 7.73
C ARG A 44 -10.29 14.88 7.40
N SER A 45 -9.64 14.17 6.47
CA SER A 45 -9.99 12.79 6.14
C SER A 45 -9.78 11.85 7.33
N PHE A 46 -8.68 12.00 8.08
CA PHE A 46 -8.42 11.18 9.27
C PHE A 46 -9.39 11.45 10.42
N GLU A 47 -9.84 12.70 10.60
CA GLU A 47 -10.91 13.04 11.54
C GLU A 47 -12.22 12.33 11.20
N ILE A 48 -12.64 12.40 9.93
CA ILE A 48 -13.85 11.73 9.44
C ILE A 48 -13.73 10.21 9.63
N ILE A 49 -12.59 9.62 9.26
CA ILE A 49 -12.35 8.18 9.45
C ILE A 49 -12.43 7.80 10.93
N ALA A 50 -11.91 8.61 11.84
CA ALA A 50 -11.96 8.33 13.28
C ALA A 50 -13.39 8.41 13.82
N GLU A 51 -14.17 9.41 13.42
CA GLU A 51 -15.59 9.53 13.77
C GLU A 51 -16.41 8.36 13.23
N GLU A 52 -16.26 8.02 11.95
CA GLU A 52 -17.04 6.96 11.29
C GLU A 52 -16.64 5.55 11.75
N LEU A 53 -15.35 5.31 12.03
CA LEU A 53 -14.91 4.04 12.58
C LEU A 53 -15.41 3.88 14.04
N GLY A 54 -15.55 4.96 14.80
CA GLY A 54 -16.03 4.89 16.18
C GLY A 54 -15.18 3.96 17.06
N PRO A 55 -15.78 3.31 18.09
CA PRO A 55 -15.05 2.42 18.99
C PRO A 55 -14.33 1.28 18.27
N HIS A 56 -13.07 1.03 18.65
CA HIS A 56 -12.23 -0.01 18.08
C HIS A 56 -11.23 -0.57 19.11
N PRO A 57 -10.68 -1.78 18.90
CA PRO A 57 -9.73 -2.39 19.84
C PRO A 57 -8.27 -1.96 19.63
N PHE A 58 -7.96 -1.24 18.55
CA PHE A 58 -6.58 -0.86 18.21
C PHE A 58 -5.97 0.09 19.25
N THR A 59 -4.68 -0.12 19.56
CA THR A 59 -3.92 0.78 20.43
C THR A 59 -3.67 2.13 19.76
N ALA A 60 -3.24 3.12 20.55
CA ALA A 60 -2.87 4.45 20.03
C ALA A 60 -1.74 4.39 18.96
N GLU A 61 -0.89 3.37 19.02
CA GLU A 61 0.21 3.17 18.08
C GLU A 61 -0.22 2.40 16.82
N GLN A 62 -1.17 1.47 16.95
CA GLN A 62 -1.73 0.71 15.83
C GLN A 62 -2.72 1.57 15.01
N PHE A 63 -3.48 2.43 15.65
CA PHE A 63 -4.57 3.17 15.01
C PHE A 63 -4.12 4.05 13.82
N PRO A 64 -2.97 4.75 13.86
CA PRO A 64 -2.45 5.48 12.70
C PRO A 64 -2.23 4.60 11.45
N VAL A 65 -1.84 3.33 11.63
CA VAL A 65 -1.75 2.36 10.52
C VAL A 65 -3.14 2.06 9.96
N VAL A 66 -4.11 1.80 10.85
CA VAL A 66 -5.51 1.51 10.47
C VAL A 66 -6.12 2.68 9.72
N GLN A 67 -5.96 3.91 10.21
CA GLN A 67 -6.47 5.12 9.56
C GLN A 67 -5.89 5.30 8.16
N ARG A 68 -4.58 5.11 7.98
CA ARG A 68 -3.96 5.19 6.64
C ARG A 68 -4.45 4.09 5.71
N VAL A 69 -4.68 2.88 6.21
CA VAL A 69 -5.24 1.78 5.41
C VAL A 69 -6.65 2.12 4.94
N ILE A 70 -7.52 2.61 5.83
CA ILE A 70 -8.87 3.05 5.46
C ILE A 70 -8.81 4.23 4.49
N HIS A 71 -7.94 5.21 4.72
CA HIS A 71 -7.78 6.35 3.82
C HIS A 71 -7.36 5.93 2.40
N ALA A 72 -6.44 4.96 2.30
CA ALA A 72 -5.94 4.48 1.02
C ALA A 72 -6.95 3.58 0.27
N SER A 73 -7.93 2.99 0.97
CA SER A 73 -8.87 2.02 0.40
C SER A 73 -10.32 2.50 0.36
N ALA A 74 -10.67 3.54 1.13
CA ALA A 74 -12.02 3.91 1.49
C ALA A 74 -12.87 2.74 2.06
N ASP A 75 -12.22 1.78 2.73
CA ASP A 75 -12.85 0.53 3.20
C ASP A 75 -12.63 0.33 4.70
N PHE A 76 -13.67 0.64 5.49
CA PHE A 76 -13.68 0.47 6.94
C PHE A 76 -13.64 -1.00 7.37
N GLU A 77 -14.24 -1.92 6.60
CA GLU A 77 -14.20 -3.35 6.92
C GLU A 77 -12.77 -3.88 6.80
N LEU A 78 -12.04 -3.44 5.77
CA LEU A 78 -10.64 -3.76 5.61
C LEU A 78 -9.81 -3.22 6.78
N GLY A 79 -10.02 -1.96 7.18
CA GLY A 79 -9.38 -1.40 8.37
C GLY A 79 -9.65 -2.20 9.64
N ARG A 80 -10.91 -2.60 9.88
CA ARG A 80 -11.29 -3.44 11.04
C ARG A 80 -10.72 -4.85 10.99
N SER A 81 -10.45 -5.37 9.79
CA SER A 81 -9.90 -6.71 9.62
C SER A 81 -8.39 -6.80 9.90
N LEU A 82 -7.71 -5.68 10.15
CA LEU A 82 -6.28 -5.65 10.45
C LEU A 82 -5.97 -6.38 11.75
N VAL A 83 -4.86 -7.11 11.74
CA VAL A 83 -4.32 -7.86 12.89
C VAL A 83 -2.85 -7.50 13.02
N PHE A 84 -2.44 -7.23 14.25
CA PHE A 84 -1.09 -6.83 14.60
C PHE A 84 -0.52 -7.85 15.57
N HIS A 85 0.72 -8.28 15.33
CA HIS A 85 1.53 -8.84 16.40
C HIS A 85 1.69 -7.79 17.52
N PRO A 86 1.74 -8.17 18.81
CA PRO A 86 1.92 -7.22 19.92
C PRO A 86 3.07 -6.24 19.70
N ASP A 87 4.20 -6.76 19.21
CA ASP A 87 5.43 -5.97 19.01
C ASP A 87 5.54 -5.34 17.60
N ALA A 88 4.50 -5.44 16.75
CA ALA A 88 4.60 -5.08 15.33
C ALA A 88 5.03 -3.63 15.09
N ILE A 89 4.45 -2.69 15.85
CA ILE A 89 4.73 -1.26 15.67
C ILE A 89 6.14 -0.93 16.17
N GLU A 90 6.49 -1.38 17.37
CA GLU A 90 7.80 -1.16 17.95
C GLU A 90 8.91 -1.78 17.09
N ALA A 91 8.77 -3.06 16.70
CA ALA A 91 9.73 -3.74 15.84
C ALA A 91 9.90 -3.03 14.49
N GLY A 92 8.81 -2.53 13.90
CA GLY A 92 8.86 -1.74 12.67
C GLY A 92 9.63 -0.43 12.84
N ILE A 93 9.40 0.29 13.93
CA ILE A 93 10.12 1.53 14.26
C ILE A 93 11.62 1.23 14.46
N GLN A 94 11.95 0.20 15.25
CA GLN A 94 13.34 -0.19 15.51
C GLN A 94 14.07 -0.63 14.24
N ALA A 95 13.41 -1.39 13.35
CA ALA A 95 14.00 -1.78 12.08
C ALA A 95 14.29 -0.56 11.19
N ILE A 96 13.38 0.44 11.15
CA ILE A 96 13.63 1.70 10.42
C ILE A 96 14.77 2.48 11.05
N HIS A 97 14.80 2.68 12.37
CA HIS A 97 15.88 3.39 13.06
C HIS A 97 17.25 2.69 12.88
N ALA A 98 17.25 1.37 12.76
CA ALA A 98 18.45 0.58 12.46
C ALA A 98 18.85 0.58 10.97
N GLY A 99 18.18 1.37 10.12
CA GLY A 99 18.48 1.48 8.69
C GLY A 99 18.17 0.22 7.88
N ARG A 100 17.27 -0.64 8.36
CA ARG A 100 16.92 -1.89 7.67
C ARG A 100 16.14 -1.59 6.38
N PRO A 101 16.46 -2.29 5.27
CA PRO A 101 15.76 -2.06 4.02
C PRO A 101 14.28 -2.49 4.11
N ILE A 102 13.46 -1.87 3.27
CA ILE A 102 12.10 -2.33 3.00
C ILE A 102 12.13 -3.18 1.73
N VAL A 103 11.79 -4.46 1.83
CA VAL A 103 11.67 -5.38 0.70
C VAL A 103 10.22 -5.47 0.26
N CYS A 104 9.95 -5.09 -0.98
CA CYS A 104 8.64 -5.16 -1.60
C CYS A 104 8.51 -6.40 -2.49
N ASP A 105 7.33 -7.03 -2.50
CA ASP A 105 7.05 -8.16 -3.39
C ASP A 105 6.85 -7.73 -4.85
N VAL A 106 6.31 -6.52 -5.09
CA VAL A 106 6.09 -5.97 -6.43
C VAL A 106 6.46 -4.48 -6.53
N GLN A 107 6.74 -4.00 -7.76
CA GLN A 107 7.10 -2.60 -8.01
C GLN A 107 6.03 -1.60 -7.57
N MET A 108 4.75 -1.98 -7.64
CA MET A 108 3.65 -1.09 -7.23
C MET A 108 3.73 -0.73 -5.74
N VAL A 109 4.17 -1.66 -4.89
CA VAL A 109 4.41 -1.37 -3.46
C VAL A 109 5.60 -0.42 -3.33
N GLN A 110 6.72 -0.70 -4.00
CA GLN A 110 7.90 0.17 -3.99
C GLN A 110 7.58 1.61 -4.43
N ALA A 111 6.73 1.78 -5.44
CA ALA A 111 6.40 3.08 -6.02
C ALA A 111 5.60 3.98 -5.04
N GLY A 112 4.78 3.39 -4.17
CA GLY A 112 3.96 4.14 -3.21
C GLY A 112 4.67 4.49 -1.89
N ILE A 113 5.82 3.87 -1.61
CA ILE A 113 6.57 4.10 -0.37
C ILE A 113 7.33 5.43 -0.45
N SER A 114 7.26 6.23 0.61
CA SER A 114 8.00 7.49 0.74
C SER A 114 9.50 7.25 0.96
N LYS A 115 10.23 7.05 -0.13
CA LYS A 115 11.70 6.87 -0.10
C LYS A 115 12.44 8.01 0.60
N PRO A 116 12.10 9.31 0.40
CA PRO A 116 12.79 10.40 1.08
C PRO A 116 12.71 10.30 2.61
N ARG A 117 11.57 9.86 3.16
CA ARG A 117 11.40 9.66 4.61
C ARG A 117 12.32 8.55 5.13
N LEU A 118 12.33 7.41 4.45
CA LEU A 118 13.14 6.24 4.82
C LEU A 118 14.65 6.51 4.70
N ALA A 119 15.07 7.25 3.68
CA ALA A 119 16.47 7.57 3.44
C ALA A 119 17.11 8.35 4.61
N ARG A 120 16.33 9.12 5.37
CA ARG A 120 16.80 9.84 6.58
C ARG A 120 17.34 8.90 7.66
N PHE A 121 16.83 7.66 7.69
CA PHE A 121 17.27 6.62 8.61
C PHE A 121 18.27 5.64 7.98
N GLY A 122 18.75 5.91 6.76
CA GLY A 122 19.62 5.00 6.02
C GLY A 122 18.90 3.80 5.40
N CYS A 123 17.58 3.76 5.43
CA CYS A 123 16.79 2.70 4.81
C CYS A 123 16.70 2.90 3.29
N ASP A 124 16.76 1.81 2.52
CA ASP A 124 16.42 1.77 1.10
C ASP A 124 15.21 0.87 0.82
N VAL A 125 14.61 0.99 -0.37
CA VAL A 125 13.42 0.21 -0.77
C VAL A 125 13.75 -0.66 -1.98
N ARG A 126 13.73 -1.99 -1.77
CA ARG A 126 14.18 -3.00 -2.73
C ARG A 126 13.01 -3.80 -3.28
N VAL A 127 13.15 -4.25 -4.53
CA VAL A 127 12.21 -5.17 -5.18
C VAL A 127 13.02 -6.06 -6.11
N TYR A 128 12.83 -7.38 -5.99
CA TYR A 128 13.65 -8.37 -6.70
C TYR A 128 12.87 -9.11 -7.80
N ILE A 129 11.56 -8.92 -7.88
CA ILE A 129 10.65 -9.72 -8.74
C ILE A 129 10.96 -9.66 -10.25
N SER A 130 11.63 -8.58 -10.69
CA SER A 130 11.99 -8.35 -12.09
C SER A 130 13.46 -8.60 -12.39
N ASP A 131 14.23 -9.10 -11.43
CA ASP A 131 15.63 -9.38 -11.67
C ASP A 131 15.78 -10.57 -12.64
N PRO A 132 16.73 -10.51 -13.60
CA PRO A 132 16.91 -11.59 -14.58
C PRO A 132 17.19 -12.96 -13.95
N ASP A 133 18.01 -12.98 -12.89
CA ASP A 133 18.38 -14.21 -12.16
C ASP A 133 17.18 -14.83 -11.42
N VAL A 134 16.29 -14.01 -10.86
CA VAL A 134 15.03 -14.44 -10.23
C VAL A 134 14.11 -15.09 -11.27
N ALA A 135 13.99 -14.50 -12.46
CA ALA A 135 13.17 -15.05 -13.53
C ALA A 135 13.73 -16.39 -14.06
N GLU A 136 15.04 -16.51 -14.20
CA GLU A 136 15.70 -17.75 -14.62
C GLU A 136 15.54 -18.86 -13.58
N ALA A 137 15.82 -18.57 -12.32
CA ALA A 137 15.67 -19.53 -11.22
C ALA A 137 14.22 -20.02 -11.09
N ALA A 138 13.25 -19.12 -11.22
CA ALA A 138 11.83 -19.47 -11.13
C ALA A 138 11.42 -20.46 -12.23
N ARG A 139 11.88 -20.23 -13.47
CA ARG A 139 11.64 -21.13 -14.60
C ARG A 139 12.32 -22.49 -14.38
N ARG A 140 13.58 -22.49 -13.94
CA ARG A 140 14.37 -23.71 -13.72
C ARG A 140 13.76 -24.61 -12.64
N GLU A 141 13.23 -24.01 -11.57
CA GLU A 141 12.70 -24.74 -10.40
C GLU A 141 11.18 -24.96 -10.47
N GLY A 142 10.49 -24.45 -11.48
CA GLY A 142 9.04 -24.62 -11.64
C GLY A 142 8.20 -23.90 -10.57
N VAL A 143 8.71 -22.80 -10.02
CA VAL A 143 8.05 -21.99 -8.98
C VAL A 143 7.76 -20.57 -9.47
N THR A 144 6.99 -19.78 -8.70
CA THR A 144 6.72 -18.40 -9.07
C THR A 144 7.96 -17.52 -8.90
N ARG A 145 8.03 -16.42 -9.68
CA ARG A 145 9.06 -15.39 -9.47
C ARG A 145 9.02 -14.80 -8.06
N ALA A 146 7.82 -14.71 -7.47
CA ALA A 146 7.61 -14.20 -6.12
C ALA A 146 8.34 -15.06 -5.06
N ILE A 147 8.30 -16.39 -5.20
CA ILE A 147 9.04 -17.32 -4.33
C ILE A 147 10.54 -17.05 -4.44
N GLN A 148 11.09 -16.98 -5.66
CA GLN A 148 12.52 -16.75 -5.86
C GLN A 148 12.98 -15.37 -5.41
N ALA A 149 12.15 -14.34 -5.62
CA ALA A 149 12.42 -12.98 -5.16
C ALA A 149 12.54 -12.92 -3.63
N VAL A 150 11.67 -13.62 -2.89
CA VAL A 150 11.75 -13.71 -1.42
C VAL A 150 13.02 -14.43 -0.99
N ARG A 151 13.35 -15.58 -1.62
CA ARG A 151 14.59 -16.31 -1.31
C ARG A 151 15.84 -15.44 -1.52
N LYS A 152 15.87 -14.67 -2.61
CA LYS A 152 16.95 -13.71 -2.88
C LYS A 152 16.99 -12.62 -1.81
N ALA A 153 15.84 -12.01 -1.50
CA ALA A 153 15.73 -10.95 -0.52
C ALA A 153 16.20 -11.37 0.88
N VAL A 154 15.82 -12.56 1.35
CA VAL A 154 16.25 -13.08 2.66
C VAL A 154 17.77 -13.15 2.78
N ARG A 155 18.47 -13.51 1.70
CA ARG A 155 19.95 -13.55 1.68
C ARG A 155 20.60 -12.17 1.64
N GLU A 156 20.02 -11.24 0.88
CA GLU A 156 20.63 -9.92 0.62
C GLU A 156 20.19 -8.82 1.59
N ALA A 157 19.13 -9.05 2.35
CA ALA A 157 18.48 -8.07 3.20
C ALA A 157 18.08 -8.68 4.57
N PRO A 158 19.04 -9.16 5.37
CA PRO A 158 18.75 -9.71 6.70
C PRO A 158 18.16 -8.64 7.63
N GLY A 159 17.14 -9.00 8.40
CA GLY A 159 16.42 -8.08 9.29
C GLY A 159 15.54 -7.05 8.55
N ALA A 160 15.31 -7.21 7.25
CA ALA A 160 14.46 -6.31 6.48
C ALA A 160 13.01 -6.28 6.97
N ILE A 161 12.33 -5.19 6.65
CA ILE A 161 10.87 -5.12 6.69
C ILE A 161 10.34 -5.66 5.36
N PHE A 162 9.55 -6.72 5.40
CA PHE A 162 8.94 -7.30 4.19
C PHE A 162 7.54 -6.74 3.98
N ALA A 163 7.32 -6.00 2.90
CA ALA A 163 6.04 -5.44 2.49
C ALA A 163 5.45 -6.27 1.33
N ILE A 164 4.58 -7.23 1.67
CA ILE A 164 3.96 -8.15 0.73
C ILE A 164 2.51 -7.74 0.50
N GLY A 165 2.27 -7.02 -0.59
CA GLY A 165 0.96 -6.45 -0.91
C GLY A 165 0.22 -7.17 -2.03
N ASN A 166 0.88 -8.01 -2.82
CA ASN A 166 0.28 -8.61 -4.02
C ASN A 166 0.27 -10.13 -4.01
N ALA A 167 1.41 -10.79 -3.76
CA ALA A 167 1.58 -12.21 -4.05
C ALA A 167 1.43 -13.08 -2.78
N PRO A 168 0.36 -13.88 -2.63
CA PRO A 168 0.25 -14.85 -1.53
C PRO A 168 1.41 -15.85 -1.51
N THR A 169 1.95 -16.22 -2.67
CA THR A 169 3.10 -17.13 -2.76
C THR A 169 4.39 -16.52 -2.24
N ALA A 170 4.57 -15.19 -2.29
CA ALA A 170 5.69 -14.53 -1.61
C ALA A 170 5.54 -14.69 -0.09
N LEU A 171 4.34 -14.45 0.44
CA LEU A 171 4.08 -14.54 1.88
C LEU A 171 4.27 -15.97 2.40
N LEU A 172 3.72 -16.97 1.71
CA LEU A 172 3.90 -18.38 2.08
C LEU A 172 5.37 -18.81 2.08
N GLU A 173 6.15 -18.37 1.10
CA GLU A 173 7.58 -18.69 1.06
C GLU A 173 8.35 -18.02 2.19
N LEU A 174 8.04 -16.76 2.51
CA LEU A 174 8.66 -16.09 3.65
C LEU A 174 8.32 -16.81 4.95
N ILE A 175 7.06 -17.19 5.16
CA ILE A 175 6.63 -17.99 6.32
C ILE A 175 7.41 -19.30 6.40
N ARG A 176 7.56 -20.02 5.27
CA ARG A 176 8.32 -21.26 5.21
C ARG A 176 9.78 -21.06 5.65
N LEU A 177 10.42 -20.00 5.15
CA LEU A 177 11.81 -19.66 5.49
C LEU A 177 11.97 -19.25 6.96
N VAL A 178 11.02 -18.49 7.52
CA VAL A 178 11.00 -18.15 8.96
C VAL A 178 10.88 -19.42 9.80
N ARG A 179 9.92 -20.31 9.49
CA ARG A 179 9.75 -21.58 10.21
C ARG A 179 10.97 -22.50 10.12
N ALA A 180 11.74 -22.40 9.04
CA ALA A 180 12.99 -23.15 8.87
C ALA A 180 14.20 -22.52 9.58
N GLY A 181 14.05 -21.34 10.21
CA GLY A 181 15.16 -20.59 10.80
C GLY A 181 16.10 -19.97 9.76
N GLU A 182 15.65 -19.87 8.50
CA GLU A 182 16.43 -19.31 7.39
C GLU A 182 16.19 -17.80 7.21
N ALA A 183 15.15 -17.24 7.83
CA ALA A 183 14.79 -15.83 7.73
C ALA A 183 14.38 -15.24 9.09
N GLU A 184 14.95 -14.09 9.43
CA GLU A 184 14.63 -13.29 10.62
C GLU A 184 14.25 -11.86 10.17
N PRO A 185 13.01 -11.64 9.70
CA PRO A 185 12.57 -10.31 9.28
C PRO A 185 12.38 -9.40 10.50
N GLY A 186 12.71 -8.11 10.35
CA GLY A 186 12.45 -7.11 11.40
C GLY A 186 10.96 -6.82 11.56
N LEU A 187 10.19 -6.95 10.49
CA LEU A 187 8.72 -6.87 10.47
C LEU A 187 8.19 -7.49 9.18
N ILE A 188 7.06 -8.21 9.23
CA ILE A 188 6.33 -8.67 8.05
C ILE A 188 5.01 -7.90 7.92
N ILE A 189 4.88 -7.06 6.89
CA ILE A 189 3.59 -6.49 6.47
C ILE A 189 3.02 -7.41 5.38
N GLY A 190 2.28 -8.43 5.80
CA GLY A 190 1.71 -9.45 4.93
C GLY A 190 0.25 -9.20 4.65
N VAL A 191 -0.05 -8.40 3.63
CA VAL A 191 -1.43 -8.04 3.22
C VAL A 191 -1.71 -8.36 1.75
N PRO A 192 -1.33 -9.55 1.23
CA PRO A 192 -1.62 -9.90 -0.16
C PRO A 192 -3.13 -9.94 -0.39
N VAL A 193 -3.56 -9.38 -1.53
CA VAL A 193 -4.93 -9.50 -2.02
C VAL A 193 -5.05 -10.72 -2.92
N GLY A 194 -6.19 -11.41 -2.88
CA GLY A 194 -6.45 -12.47 -3.83
C GLY A 194 -7.57 -13.41 -3.45
N PHE A 195 -8.04 -14.16 -4.44
CA PHE A 195 -9.07 -15.18 -4.26
C PHE A 195 -8.48 -16.57 -3.99
N VAL A 196 -7.19 -16.76 -4.30
CA VAL A 196 -6.45 -18.00 -4.10
C VAL A 196 -5.36 -17.77 -3.07
N SER A 197 -5.35 -18.57 -2.01
CA SER A 197 -4.34 -18.60 -0.92
C SER A 197 -4.08 -17.30 -0.15
N ALA A 198 -4.69 -16.17 -0.50
CA ALA A 198 -4.50 -14.91 0.24
C ALA A 198 -4.98 -15.00 1.71
N ALA A 199 -6.19 -15.51 1.93
CA ALA A 199 -6.71 -15.70 3.29
C ALA A 199 -5.90 -16.73 4.09
N GLU A 200 -5.53 -17.83 3.46
CA GLU A 200 -4.72 -18.91 4.05
C GLU A 200 -3.31 -18.43 4.42
N SER A 201 -2.59 -17.80 3.50
CA SER A 201 -1.25 -17.26 3.76
C SER A 201 -1.21 -16.26 4.91
N LYS A 202 -2.24 -15.42 5.05
CA LYS A 202 -2.36 -14.47 6.16
C LYS A 202 -2.74 -15.16 7.47
N ALA A 203 -3.56 -16.21 7.43
CA ALA A 203 -3.84 -17.03 8.60
C ALA A 203 -2.57 -17.76 9.09
N GLU A 204 -1.75 -18.30 8.19
CA GLU A 204 -0.45 -18.90 8.51
C GLU A 204 0.54 -17.89 9.10
N LEU A 205 0.55 -16.65 8.59
CA LEU A 205 1.37 -15.57 9.16
C LEU A 205 0.99 -15.28 10.62
N MET A 206 -0.30 -15.30 10.95
CA MET A 206 -0.79 -15.07 12.32
C MET A 206 -0.35 -16.16 13.32
N GLN A 207 0.20 -17.27 12.85
CA GLN A 207 0.72 -18.36 13.70
C GLN A 207 2.24 -18.23 13.95
N LEU A 208 2.90 -17.18 13.47
CA LEU A 208 4.33 -16.96 13.71
C LEU A 208 4.58 -16.05 14.90
N ASP A 209 5.71 -16.27 15.57
CA ASP A 209 6.19 -15.43 16.67
C ASP A 209 6.99 -14.20 16.20
N VAL A 210 7.23 -14.06 14.89
CA VAL A 210 7.91 -12.87 14.34
C VAL A 210 6.93 -11.69 14.22
N PRO A 211 7.38 -10.44 14.42
CA PRO A 211 6.52 -9.28 14.31
C PRO A 211 5.84 -9.18 12.93
N PHE A 212 4.52 -8.98 12.92
CA PHE A 212 3.75 -8.86 11.69
C PHE A 212 2.58 -7.87 11.76
N ILE A 213 2.16 -7.38 10.59
CA ILE A 213 0.89 -6.71 10.35
C ILE A 213 0.21 -7.41 9.17
N THR A 214 -1.03 -7.84 9.35
CA THR A 214 -1.82 -8.51 8.32
C THR A 214 -3.30 -8.17 8.45
N ASN A 215 -4.17 -8.84 7.71
CA ASN A 215 -5.61 -8.71 7.84
C ASN A 215 -6.35 -10.02 7.52
N HIS A 216 -7.51 -10.24 8.10
CA HIS A 216 -8.32 -11.42 7.78
C HIS A 216 -8.87 -11.40 6.34
N GLY A 217 -9.19 -12.58 5.80
CA GLY A 217 -9.91 -12.73 4.55
C GLY A 217 -9.09 -12.44 3.29
N ARG A 218 -9.75 -12.02 2.21
CA ARG A 218 -9.15 -11.91 0.86
C ARG A 218 -8.73 -10.49 0.47
N LYS A 219 -9.25 -9.48 1.17
CA LYS A 219 -8.91 -8.07 0.97
C LYS A 219 -7.45 -7.83 1.37
N GLY A 220 -6.84 -6.80 0.81
CA GLY A 220 -5.42 -6.48 0.98
C GLY A 220 -4.98 -5.59 -0.18
N GLY A 221 -3.74 -5.72 -0.60
CA GLY A 221 -3.25 -5.07 -1.81
C GLY A 221 -2.03 -4.19 -1.58
N SER A 222 -1.41 -3.77 -2.67
CA SER A 222 -0.29 -2.83 -2.60
C SER A 222 -0.64 -1.50 -1.91
N PRO A 223 -1.83 -0.88 -2.09
CA PRO A 223 -2.19 0.33 -1.33
C PRO A 223 -2.16 0.12 0.19
N VAL A 224 -2.59 -1.06 0.67
CA VAL A 224 -2.59 -1.42 2.09
C VAL A 224 -1.17 -1.57 2.61
N ALA A 225 -0.32 -2.31 1.89
CA ALA A 225 1.08 -2.49 2.25
C ALA A 225 1.82 -1.14 2.30
N VAL A 226 1.60 -0.29 1.28
CA VAL A 226 2.17 1.06 1.21
C VAL A 226 1.69 1.93 2.37
N ALA A 227 0.39 1.92 2.67
CA ALA A 227 -0.19 2.69 3.76
C ALA A 227 0.43 2.29 5.12
N ALA A 228 0.60 0.99 5.35
CA ALA A 228 1.21 0.48 6.57
C ALA A 228 2.70 0.88 6.68
N VAL A 229 3.50 0.67 5.63
CA VAL A 229 4.92 1.09 5.64
C VAL A 229 5.05 2.60 5.91
N ASN A 230 4.26 3.43 5.23
CA ASN A 230 4.32 4.87 5.38
C ASN A 230 3.82 5.35 6.77
N ALA A 231 2.85 4.66 7.39
CA ALA A 231 2.46 4.91 8.78
C ALA A 231 3.62 4.62 9.74
N ILE A 232 4.25 3.46 9.63
CA ILE A 232 5.35 3.05 10.51
C ILE A 232 6.54 4.00 10.35
N ALA A 233 6.86 4.40 9.12
CA ALA A 233 7.91 5.40 8.88
C ALA A 233 7.60 6.75 9.53
N LEU A 234 6.34 7.19 9.53
CA LEU A 234 5.92 8.43 10.21
C LEU A 234 5.98 8.29 11.74
N LEU A 235 5.61 7.12 12.28
CA LEU A 235 5.75 6.83 13.70
C LEU A 235 7.24 6.83 14.11
N ALA A 236 8.12 6.28 13.28
CA ALA A 236 9.56 6.31 13.50
C ALA A 236 10.13 7.75 13.50
N GLU A 237 9.65 8.64 12.63
CA GLU A 237 9.99 10.07 12.69
C GLU A 237 9.56 10.69 14.02
N ARG A 238 8.32 10.46 14.45
CA ARG A 238 7.80 11.01 15.72
C ARG A 238 8.57 10.49 16.94
N ALA A 239 8.92 9.20 16.94
CA ALA A 239 9.69 8.57 18.02
C ALA A 239 11.12 9.12 18.13
N ALA A 240 11.72 9.57 17.03
CA ALA A 240 13.05 10.17 17.00
C ALA A 240 13.09 11.62 17.54
N GLY A 241 11.95 12.19 17.95
CA GLY A 241 11.86 13.61 18.33
C GLY A 241 12.00 14.56 17.15
N GLU A 242 12.03 14.04 15.93
CA GLU A 242 11.96 14.81 14.70
C GLU A 242 10.51 15.28 14.55
N PRO A 243 10.24 16.58 14.40
CA PRO A 243 8.90 17.02 14.01
C PRO A 243 8.58 16.37 12.66
N GLY A 244 7.78 15.30 12.71
CA GLY A 244 7.19 14.70 11.52
C GLY A 244 6.53 15.81 10.73
N LEU A 245 6.66 15.80 9.40
CA LEU A 245 6.22 16.91 8.52
C LEU A 245 4.89 17.49 9.02
N GLY A 246 5.02 18.63 9.70
CA GLY A 246 4.02 19.46 10.33
C GLY A 246 4.52 20.89 10.15
N PRO A 247 3.59 21.83 9.97
CA PRO A 247 3.58 22.69 8.79
C PRO A 247 4.92 23.39 8.56
N GLY A 248 5.34 23.47 7.29
CA GLY A 248 6.43 24.35 6.87
C GLY A 248 6.28 25.76 7.48
N PRO A 249 7.40 26.48 7.63
CA PRO A 249 7.55 27.55 8.60
C PRO A 249 6.44 28.61 8.47
N GLY A 250 5.51 28.58 9.41
CA GLY A 250 4.59 29.67 9.66
C GLY A 250 5.22 30.61 10.69
N ALA A 251 5.62 31.81 10.25
CA ALA A 251 5.74 32.99 11.10
C ALA A 251 5.88 34.25 10.23
N SER A 252 4.79 34.65 9.58
CA SER A 252 4.63 36.06 9.23
C SER A 252 4.52 36.83 10.55
N ARG A 253 5.55 37.61 10.82
CA ARG A 253 5.68 38.46 12.00
C ARG A 253 4.51 39.43 12.07
N ASP A 254 3.73 39.31 13.13
CA ASP A 254 2.84 40.37 13.56
C ASP A 254 3.73 41.54 14.02
N ARG A 255 3.76 42.60 13.21
CA ARG A 255 4.37 43.89 13.52
C ARG A 255 3.29 44.94 13.34
N ASP A 256 2.60 45.26 14.42
CA ASP A 256 2.15 46.64 14.63
C ASP A 256 1.92 46.90 16.13
N ALA A 257 3.03 47.16 16.83
CA ALA A 257 3.01 47.98 18.03
C ALA A 257 3.10 49.44 17.58
N ARG A 258 2.01 50.21 17.74
CA ARG A 258 2.08 51.68 17.72
C ARG A 258 2.19 52.24 19.13
N PRO A 259 2.95 53.31 19.32
CA PRO A 259 3.30 53.82 20.64
C PRO A 259 2.18 54.69 21.22
N LYS A 260 2.17 54.77 22.55
CA LYS A 260 1.40 55.73 23.33
C LYS A 260 1.82 57.15 22.97
N GLY A 261 0.84 58.00 22.68
CA GLY A 261 0.88 59.45 22.65
C GLY A 261 -0.47 59.96 23.12
#